data_AF-A0A7W0TYT1-F1
#
_entry.id   AF-A0A7W0TYT1-F1
#
_cell.length_a   1.000
_cell.length_b   1.000
_cell.length_c   1.000
_cell.angle_alpha   90.00
_cell.angle_beta   90.00
_cell.angle_gamma   90.00
#
_symmetry.space_group_name_H-M   'P 1'
#
loop_
_entity.id
_entity.type
_entity.pdbx_description
1 polymer ?
#
loop_
_entity_poly.entity_id
_entity_poly.type
_entity_poly.pdbx_seq_one_letter_code
_entity_poly.pdbx_strand_id
1 'polypeptide(L)'
;MVTMARDTIAAPVLGEATLQDLREGLSGSLVLPGDEAYDSARRLWNGMIDRRPALIVQCATASDVAAGIQFARSHSLLLAVRGGGH
;
A
#
# COMPACT_ATOMS: atom_id res chain seq x y z
N MET A 1 -5.91 2.14 -6.33
CA MET A 1 -5.35 1.53 -5.10
C MET A 1 -3.96 1.02 -5.41
N VAL A 2 -2.98 1.34 -4.58
CA VAL A 2 -1.60 0.87 -4.70
C VAL A 2 -1.33 -0.03 -3.51
N THR A 3 -0.82 -1.23 -3.76
CA THR A 3 -0.50 -2.22 -2.72
C THR A 3 0.98 -2.50 -2.74
N MET A 4 1.58 -2.61 -1.57
CA MET A 4 3.01 -2.93 -1.45
C MET A 4 3.17 -4.24 -0.70
N ALA A 5 3.85 -5.20 -1.33
CA ALA A 5 4.20 -6.48 -0.75
C ALA A 5 5.70 -6.50 -0.39
N ARG A 6 6.06 -7.41 0.53
CA ARG A 6 7.47 -7.60 0.94
C ARG A 6 8.13 -8.57 -0.04
N ASP A 7 9.30 -8.22 -0.59
CA ASP A 7 10.19 -9.19 -1.22
C ASP A 7 11.06 -9.84 -0.13
N THR A 8 11.36 -11.13 -0.26
CA THR A 8 11.89 -11.98 0.82
C THR A 8 13.40 -11.91 1.02
N ILE A 9 14.12 -10.80 0.77
CA ILE A 9 15.60 -10.80 0.91
C ILE A 9 16.20 -9.79 1.90
N ALA A 10 15.53 -8.69 2.26
CA ALA A 10 15.91 -7.91 3.44
C ALA A 10 14.77 -6.94 3.75
N ALA A 11 14.07 -7.15 4.87
CA ALA A 11 13.01 -6.24 5.28
C ALA A 11 13.61 -4.92 5.77
N PRO A 12 13.32 -3.76 5.16
CA PRO A 12 13.39 -2.53 5.92
C PRO A 12 12.22 -2.60 6.91
N VAL A 13 12.54 -2.56 8.21
CA VAL A 13 11.56 -2.19 9.23
C VAL A 13 11.18 -0.74 8.89
N LEU A 14 10.07 -0.55 8.18
CA LEU A 14 9.53 0.79 7.97
C LEU A 14 9.21 1.36 9.35
N GLY A 15 9.91 2.41 9.74
CA GLY A 15 9.68 3.06 11.02
C GLY A 15 8.32 3.75 11.05
N GLU A 16 7.70 3.85 12.23
CA GLU A 16 6.41 4.51 12.42
C GLU A 16 6.41 5.95 11.88
N ALA A 17 7.53 6.68 12.05
CA ALA A 17 7.71 8.02 11.51
C ALA A 17 7.65 8.06 9.97
N THR A 18 8.23 7.07 9.29
CA THR A 18 8.20 6.98 7.82
C THR A 18 6.80 6.66 7.30
N LEU A 19 6.04 5.84 8.04
CA LEU A 19 4.63 5.56 7.73
C LEU A 19 3.75 6.78 7.97
N GLN A 20 4.05 7.55 9.01
CA GLN A 20 3.35 8.78 9.35
C GLN A 20 3.58 9.87 8.30
N ASP A 21 4.82 10.09 7.85
CA ASP A 21 5.16 11.01 6.76
C ASP A 21 4.40 10.66 5.47
N LEU A 22 4.39 9.36 5.10
CA LEU A 22 3.61 8.90 3.96
C LEU A 22 2.11 9.19 4.15
N ARG A 23 1.56 8.95 5.34
CA ARG A 23 0.14 9.22 5.64
C ARG A 23 -0.19 10.71 5.52
N GLU A 24 0.69 11.59 5.98
CA GLU A 24 0.50 13.05 5.89
C GLU A 24 0.64 13.59 4.47
N GLY A 25 1.48 12.96 3.64
CA GLY A 25 1.65 13.31 2.23
C GLY A 25 0.54 12.82 1.30
N LEU A 26 -0.40 12.00 1.79
CA LEU A 26 -1.50 11.44 1.00
C LEU A 26 -2.78 12.24 1.21
N SER A 27 -3.46 12.59 0.13
CA SER A 27 -4.86 13.05 0.16
C SER A 27 -5.84 11.90 0.40
N GLY A 28 -5.41 10.68 0.07
CA GLY A 28 -6.14 9.45 0.27
C GLY A 28 -5.92 8.84 1.66
N SER A 29 -5.96 7.51 1.75
CA SER A 29 -5.80 6.80 3.02
C SER A 29 -4.70 5.73 2.96
N LEU A 30 -3.95 5.62 4.06
CA LEU A 30 -2.97 4.58 4.30
C LEU A 30 -3.55 3.51 5.24
N VAL A 31 -3.65 2.28 4.75
CA VAL A 31 -4.19 1.12 5.46
C VAL A 31 -3.09 0.09 5.71
N LEU A 32 -2.95 -0.33 6.96
CA LEU A 32 -1.91 -1.22 7.46
C LEU A 32 -2.52 -2.53 8.00
N PRO A 33 -1.73 -3.62 8.07
CA PRO A 33 -2.14 -4.83 8.78
C PRO A 33 -2.47 -4.49 10.25
N GLY A 34 -3.72 -4.74 10.65
CA GLY A 34 -4.24 -4.39 11.97
C GLY A 34 -5.30 -3.30 11.95
N ASP A 35 -5.41 -2.52 10.86
CA ASP A 35 -6.52 -1.60 10.68
C ASP A 35 -7.82 -2.37 10.37
N GLU A 36 -8.95 -1.89 10.89
CA GLU A 36 -10.27 -2.49 10.63
C GLU A 36 -10.62 -2.52 9.12
N ALA A 37 -10.13 -1.52 8.38
CA ALA A 37 -10.30 -1.42 6.94
C ALA A 37 -9.37 -2.37 6.13
N TYR A 38 -8.42 -3.06 6.76
CA TYR A 38 -7.41 -3.86 6.05
C TYR A 38 -8.02 -5.04 5.30
N ASP A 39 -8.88 -5.82 5.95
CA ASP A 39 -9.50 -7.00 5.36
C ASP A 39 -10.47 -6.66 4.22
N SER A 40 -11.18 -5.53 4.33
CA SER A 40 -12.06 -5.06 3.27
C SER A 40 -11.26 -4.46 2.11
N ALA A 41 -10.22 -3.67 2.39
CA ALA A 41 -9.39 -3.03 1.36
C ALA A 41 -8.61 -4.05 0.52
N ARG A 42 -8.07 -5.11 1.14
CA ARG A 42 -7.29 -6.14 0.43
C ARG A 42 -8.12 -7.08 -0.44
N ARG A 43 -9.45 -7.14 -0.24
CA ARG A 43 -10.32 -8.05 -1.01
C ARG A 43 -10.28 -7.68 -2.49
N LEU A 44 -9.87 -8.65 -3.30
CA LEU A 44 -9.97 -8.62 -4.74
C LEU A 44 -11.33 -9.19 -5.16
N TRP A 45 -11.84 -8.76 -6.31
CA TRP A 45 -13.10 -9.25 -6.87
C TRP A 45 -13.07 -10.77 -7.12
N ASN A 46 -11.89 -11.30 -7.47
CA ASN A 46 -11.65 -12.73 -7.48
C ASN A 46 -11.28 -13.23 -6.07
N GLY A 47 -12.26 -13.76 -5.35
CA GLY A 47 -12.13 -14.26 -3.98
C GLY A 47 -11.15 -15.43 -3.79
N MET A 48 -10.57 -15.97 -4.87
CA MET A 48 -9.53 -17.00 -4.80
C MET A 48 -8.11 -16.45 -4.58
N ILE A 49 -7.89 -15.14 -4.73
CA ILE A 49 -6.56 -14.53 -4.54
C ILE A 49 -6.49 -13.88 -3.15
N ASP A 50 -5.93 -14.60 -2.17
CA ASP A 50 -5.66 -14.08 -0.82
C ASP A 50 -4.25 -13.47 -0.74
N ARG A 51 -4.09 -12.23 -1.19
CA ARG A 51 -2.83 -11.47 -1.00
C ARG A 51 -2.90 -10.61 0.27
N ARG A 52 -1.81 -10.64 1.06
CA ARG A 52 -1.64 -9.88 2.30
C ARG A 52 -0.53 -8.84 2.15
N PRO A 53 -0.81 -7.69 1.53
CA PRO A 53 0.18 -6.63 1.37
C PRO A 53 0.59 -6.05 2.73
N ALA A 54 1.84 -5.61 2.85
CA ALA A 54 2.33 -4.96 4.06
C ALA A 54 1.74 -3.57 4.25
N LEU A 55 1.29 -2.95 3.15
CA LEU A 55 0.80 -1.58 3.13
C LEU A 55 -0.14 -1.39 1.94
N ILE A 56 -1.23 -0.67 2.15
CA ILE A 56 -2.24 -0.36 1.15
C ILE A 56 -2.43 1.16 1.11
N VAL A 57 -2.20 1.76 -0.05
CA VAL A 57 -2.50 3.17 -0.33
C VAL A 57 -3.77 3.26 -1.17
N GLN A 58 -4.81 3.84 -0.59
CA GLN A 58 -6.04 4.20 -1.29
C GLN A 58 -5.91 5.62 -1.84
N CYS A 59 -5.31 5.73 -3.02
CA CYS A 59 -5.11 7.01 -3.72
C CYS A 59 -6.46 7.68 -4.07
N ALA A 60 -6.63 8.93 -3.68
CA ALA A 60 -7.74 9.80 -4.09
C ALA A 60 -7.34 10.70 -5.27
N THR A 61 -6.04 11.01 -5.41
CA THR A 61 -5.49 11.87 -6.46
C THR A 61 -4.37 11.21 -7.24
N ALA A 62 -4.00 11.79 -8.39
CA ALA A 62 -2.81 11.37 -9.13
C ALA A 62 -1.51 11.59 -8.33
N SER A 63 -1.47 12.62 -7.49
CA SER A 63 -0.34 12.88 -6.60
C SER A 63 -0.14 11.75 -5.59
N ASP A 64 -1.21 11.17 -5.07
CA ASP A 64 -1.14 10.02 -4.15
C ASP A 64 -0.54 8.78 -4.83
N VAL A 65 -0.82 8.59 -6.12
CA VAL A 65 -0.23 7.50 -6.91
C VAL A 65 1.27 7.73 -7.07
N ALA A 66 1.68 8.95 -7.39
CA ALA A 66 3.09 9.32 -7.52
C ALA A 66 3.84 9.14 -6.19
N ALA A 67 3.24 9.57 -5.08
CA ALA A 67 3.77 9.40 -3.73
C ALA A 67 3.94 7.91 -3.37
N GLY A 68 2.92 7.08 -3.65
CA GLY A 68 3.01 5.63 -3.44
C GLY A 68 4.12 4.97 -4.28
N ILE A 69 4.21 5.31 -5.57
CA ILE A 69 5.28 4.77 -6.43
C ILE A 69 6.66 5.20 -5.93
N GLN A 70 6.83 6.47 -5.59
CA GLN A 70 8.09 6.99 -5.07
C GLN A 70 8.47 6.30 -3.77
N PHE A 71 7.52 6.15 -2.84
CA PHE A 71 7.73 5.48 -1.57
C PHE A 71 8.18 4.03 -1.75
N ALA A 72 7.52 3.28 -2.64
CA ALA A 72 7.89 1.90 -2.95
C ALA A 72 9.31 1.80 -3.52
N ARG A 73 9.69 2.74 -4.41
CA ARG A 73 11.03 2.79 -5.00
C ARG A 73 12.09 3.10 -3.94
N SER A 74 11.86 4.10 -3.09
CA SER A 74 12.82 4.50 -2.04
C SER A 74 13.06 3.40 -1.01
N HIS A 75 12.06 2.56 -0.75
CA HIS A 75 12.12 1.49 0.24
C HIS A 75 12.25 0.08 -0.37
N SER A 76 12.49 -0.02 -1.68
CA SER A 76 12.64 -1.29 -2.41
C SER A 76 11.50 -2.29 -2.14
N LEU A 77 10.26 -1.80 -2.12
CA LEU A 77 9.06 -2.61 -1.87
C LEU A 77 8.49 -3.16 -3.19
N LEU A 78 7.94 -4.38 -3.17
CA LEU A 78 7.19 -4.90 -4.32
C LEU A 78 5.92 -4.09 -4.48
N LEU A 79 5.77 -3.43 -5.62
CA LEU A 79 4.62 -2.60 -5.92
C LEU A 79 3.62 -3.35 -6.80
N ALA A 80 2.36 -3.37 -6.40
CA ALA A 80 1.24 -3.81 -7.24
C ALA A 80 0.19 -2.71 -7.32
N VAL A 81 -0.18 -2.33 -8.55
CA VAL A 81 -1.17 -1.28 -8.82
C VAL A 81 -2.51 -1.94 -9.17
N ARG A 82 -3.59 -1.43 -8.58
CA ARG A 82 -4.97 -1.86 -8.83
C ARG A 82 -5.81 -0.66 -9.32
N GLY A 83 -6.28 -0.76 -10.56
CA GLY A 83 -7.39 0.02 -11.12
C GLY A 83 -8.75 -0.59 -10.74
N GLY A 84 -9.84 0.10 -11.05
CA GLY A 84 -11.21 -0.29 -10.71
C GLY A 84 -11.69 -1.60 -11.35
N GLY A 85 -11.22 -2.73 -10.83
CA GLY A 85 -11.91 -4.02 -10.82
C GLY A 85 -12.32 -4.66 -12.15
N HIS A 86 -11.70 -4.31 -13.29
CA HIS A 86 -12.00 -4.94 -14.57
C HIS A 86 -10.76 -5.14 -15.44
#